data_AF-A0A959HMZ6-F1
#
_entry.id   AF-A0A959HMZ6-F1
#
_cell.length_a   1.000
_cell.length_b   1.000
_cell.length_c   1.000
_cell.angle_alpha   90.00
_cell.angle_beta   90.00
_cell.angle_gamma   90.00
#
_symmetry.space_group_name_H-M   'P 1'
#
loop_
_entity.id
_entity.type
_entity.pdbx_description
1 polymer ?
#
loop_
_entity_poly.entity_id
_entity_poly.type
_entity_poly.pdbx_seq_one_letter_code
_entity_poly.pdbx_strand_id
1 'polypeptide(L)'
;MERFEIKKPAADLGSLGIRRVRNAYWNLSPEALMEETINRRQGVLANSGALAIETGEFTGRSPMDRFIVIDENTARSIDWG
;
A
#
# COMPACT_ATOMS: atom_id res chain seq x y z
N MET A 1 -25.15 7.21 -5.93
CA MET A 1 -24.08 7.70 -6.83
C MET A 1 -22.77 7.31 -6.20
N GLU A 2 -22.15 6.24 -6.69
CA GLU A 2 -20.91 5.67 -6.13
C GLU A 2 -19.77 6.70 -6.21
N ARG A 3 -19.26 7.15 -5.07
CA ARG A 3 -18.05 7.99 -5.00
C ARG A 3 -16.88 7.09 -4.64
N PHE A 4 -16.05 6.75 -5.62
CA PHE A 4 -14.69 6.22 -5.39
C PHE A 4 -13.78 7.44 -5.23
N GLU A 5 -13.17 7.61 -4.06
CA GLU A 5 -12.73 8.89 -3.54
C GLU A 5 -11.64 9.62 -4.35
N ILE A 6 -11.48 10.92 -4.04
CA ILE A 6 -11.02 11.98 -4.97
C ILE A 6 -9.66 11.65 -5.61
N LYS A 7 -9.66 11.31 -6.89
CA LYS A 7 -8.43 11.24 -7.69
C LYS A 7 -7.87 12.64 -7.94
N LYS A 8 -6.61 12.89 -7.60
CA LYS A 8 -5.91 14.12 -8.04
C LYS A 8 -5.89 14.16 -9.58
N PRO A 9 -6.23 15.28 -10.25
CA PRO A 9 -6.32 15.34 -11.71
C PRO A 9 -5.06 14.88 -12.45
N ALA A 10 -3.88 15.21 -11.91
CA ALA A 10 -2.59 14.86 -12.49
C ALA A 10 -2.14 13.41 -12.19
N ALA A 11 -2.88 12.65 -11.38
CA ALA A 11 -2.47 11.30 -11.01
C ALA A 11 -2.68 10.33 -12.18
N ASP A 12 -1.61 9.64 -12.58
CA ASP A 12 -1.65 8.61 -13.61
C ASP A 12 -0.68 7.47 -13.29
N LEU A 13 -1.21 6.25 -13.27
CA LEU A 13 -0.43 5.03 -13.02
C LEU A 13 0.40 4.63 -14.25
N GLY A 14 0.00 5.07 -15.45
CA GLY A 14 0.73 4.81 -16.69
C GLY A 14 2.13 5.40 -16.67
N SER A 15 2.30 6.59 -16.09
CA SER A 15 3.61 7.22 -15.91
C SER A 15 4.58 6.41 -15.03
N LEU A 16 4.06 5.57 -14.13
CA LEU A 16 4.84 4.64 -13.30
C LEU A 16 5.06 3.27 -13.98
N GLY A 17 4.63 3.11 -15.23
CA GLY A 17 4.72 1.84 -15.97
C GLY A 17 3.63 0.83 -15.66
N ILE A 18 2.66 1.16 -14.79
CA ILE A 18 1.55 0.27 -14.43
C ILE A 18 0.44 0.40 -15.49
N ARG A 19 0.18 -0.69 -16.22
CA ARG A 19 -0.76 -0.72 -17.35
C ARG A 19 -1.85 -1.77 -17.14
N ARG A 20 -2.94 -1.66 -17.92
CA ARG A 20 -4.08 -2.61 -17.90
C ARG A 20 -4.71 -2.76 -16.51
N VAL A 21 -4.80 -1.66 -15.77
CA VAL A 21 -5.43 -1.62 -14.45
C VAL A 21 -6.93 -1.85 -14.60
N ARG A 22 -7.46 -2.90 -13.96
CA ARG A 22 -8.91 -3.19 -13.97
C ARG A 22 -9.68 -2.14 -13.18
N ASN A 23 -9.28 -1.92 -11.94
CA ASN A 23 -9.84 -0.91 -11.04
C ASN A 23 -8.70 -0.16 -10.34
N ALA A 24 -8.82 1.17 -10.21
CA ALA A 24 -7.93 1.99 -9.42
C ALA A 24 -8.77 2.78 -8.40
N TYR A 25 -8.56 2.52 -7.12
CA TYR A 25 -9.23 3.21 -6.04
C TYR A 25 -8.29 4.29 -5.49
N TRP A 26 -8.73 5.54 -5.47
CA TRP A 26 -7.91 6.68 -5.07
C TRP A 26 -8.41 7.22 -3.75
N ASN A 27 -7.50 7.48 -2.81
CA ASN A 27 -7.77 8.19 -1.57
C ASN A 27 -9.03 7.71 -0.82
N LEU A 28 -9.26 6.40 -0.74
CA LEU A 28 -10.39 5.83 -0.01
C LEU A 28 -10.33 6.23 1.47
N SER A 29 -11.50 6.45 2.05
CA SER A 29 -11.69 6.70 3.47
C SER A 29 -11.28 5.47 4.28
N PRO A 30 -10.90 5.65 5.56
CA PRO A 30 -10.64 4.54 6.45
C PRO A 30 -11.78 3.51 6.50
N GLU A 31 -13.03 3.98 6.44
CA GLU A 31 -14.23 3.14 6.46
C GLU A 31 -14.32 2.27 5.19
N ALA A 32 -14.12 2.88 4.01
CA ALA A 32 -14.11 2.15 2.75
C ALA A 32 -12.94 1.16 2.65
N LEU A 33 -11.77 1.51 3.18
CA LEU A 33 -10.61 0.59 3.26
C LEU A 33 -10.90 -0.60 4.17
N MET A 34 -11.55 -0.37 5.31
CA MET A 34 -11.95 -1.43 6.24
C MET A 34 -12.97 -2.37 5.61
N GLU A 35 -14.00 -1.83 4.94
CA GLU A 35 -15.00 -2.61 4.22
C GLU A 35 -14.38 -3.49 3.13
N GLU A 36 -13.50 -2.91 2.30
CA GLU A 36 -12.76 -3.66 1.28
C GLU A 36 -11.92 -4.79 1.89
N THR A 37 -11.26 -4.53 3.03
CA THR A 37 -10.44 -5.54 3.71
C THR A 37 -11.29 -6.73 4.19
N ILE A 38 -12.45 -6.46 4.78
CA ILE A 38 -13.38 -7.50 5.26
C ILE A 38 -13.98 -8.27 4.07
N ASN A 39 -14.43 -7.56 3.03
CA ASN A 39 -15.01 -8.16 1.82
C ASN A 39 -14.01 -9.08 1.10
N ARG A 40 -12.72 -8.73 1.14
CA ARG A 40 -11.61 -9.53 0.59
C ARG A 40 -11.13 -10.65 1.51
N ARG A 41 -11.70 -10.77 2.72
CA ARG A 41 -11.30 -11.73 3.76
C ARG A 41 -9.83 -11.58 4.16
N GLN A 42 -9.34 -10.34 4.18
CA GLN A 42 -7.96 -10.00 4.57
C GLN A 42 -7.85 -9.55 6.03
N GLY A 43 -8.97 -9.50 6.76
CA GLY A 43 -9.04 -9.14 8.16
C GLY A 43 -10.43 -9.35 8.73
N VAL A 44 -10.55 -9.19 10.05
CA VAL A 44 -11.80 -9.31 10.80
C VAL A 44 -11.95 -8.14 11.78
N LEU A 45 -13.18 -7.86 12.20
CA LEU A 45 -13.41 -6.91 13.29
C LEU A 45 -13.23 -7.60 14.63
N ALA A 46 -12.39 -7.02 15.49
CA ALA A 46 -12.33 -7.36 16.90
C ALA A 46 -13.62 -6.89 17.61
N ASN A 47 -13.84 -7.39 18.82
CA ASN A 47 -14.96 -6.96 19.67
C ASN A 47 -14.95 -5.45 19.99
N SER A 48 -13.80 -4.79 19.88
CA SER A 48 -13.63 -3.34 20.01
C SER A 48 -14.05 -2.55 18.76
N GLY A 49 -14.33 -3.22 17.65
CA GLY A 49 -14.53 -2.60 16.33
C GLY A 49 -13.22 -2.29 15.59
N ALA A 50 -12.06 -2.59 16.17
CA ALA A 50 -10.78 -2.45 15.48
C ALA A 50 -10.59 -3.55 14.42
N LEU A 51 -9.98 -3.20 13.29
CA LEU A 51 -9.59 -4.15 12.26
C LEU A 51 -8.37 -4.97 12.74
N ALA A 52 -8.52 -6.28 12.81
CA ALA A 52 -7.45 -7.22 13.11
C ALA A 52 -7.06 -7.99 11.83
N ILE A 53 -5.76 -8.13 11.59
CA ILE A 53 -5.19 -8.84 10.43
C ILE A 53 -4.08 -9.80 10.89
N GLU A 54 -3.74 -10.76 10.03
CA GLU A 54 -2.63 -11.68 10.23
C GLU A 54 -1.66 -11.56 9.04
N THR A 55 -0.37 -11.34 9.32
CA THR A 55 0.66 -11.15 8.28
C THR A 55 1.38 -12.47 7.90
N GLY A 56 0.96 -13.59 8.51
CA GLY A 56 1.52 -14.91 8.26
C GLY A 56 2.95 -15.05 8.80
N GLU A 57 3.84 -15.63 7.99
CA GLU A 57 5.23 -15.91 8.35
C GLU A 57 6.01 -14.64 8.76
N PHE A 58 5.75 -13.52 8.08
CA PHE A 58 6.47 -12.26 8.29
C PHE A 58 5.78 -11.41 9.36
N THR A 59 6.09 -11.69 10.63
CA THR A 59 5.54 -10.99 11.81
C THR A 59 6.39 -9.79 12.26
N GLY A 60 7.51 -9.52 11.58
CA GLY A 60 8.46 -8.47 11.91
C GLY A 60 9.20 -7.92 10.69
N ARG A 61 10.24 -7.13 10.94
CA ARG A 61 11.10 -6.60 9.87
C ARG A 61 12.03 -7.70 9.34
N SER A 62 12.39 -7.61 8.06
CA SER A 62 13.48 -8.38 7.45
C SER A 62 14.64 -7.46 7.07
N PRO A 63 15.54 -7.09 8.01
CA PRO A 63 16.61 -6.13 7.71
C PRO A 63 17.53 -6.55 6.56
N MET A 64 17.72 -7.85 6.37
CA MET A 64 18.57 -8.41 5.32
C MET A 64 17.98 -8.31 3.91
N ASP A 65 16.68 -8.03 3.79
CA ASP A 65 15.98 -7.86 2.51
C ASP A 65 15.79 -6.38 2.14
N ARG A 66 16.42 -5.47 2.87
CA ARG A 66 16.39 -4.03 2.58
C ARG A 66 17.59 -3.63 1.75
N PHE A 67 17.33 -3.10 0.56
CA PHE A 67 18.37 -2.59 -0.36
C PHE A 67 18.16 -1.11 -0.66
N ILE A 68 19.25 -0.42 -0.98
CA ILE A 68 19.26 0.95 -1.50
C ILE A 68 19.92 0.90 -2.87
N VAL A 69 19.34 1.57 -3.87
CA VAL A 69 19.92 1.65 -5.21
C VAL A 69 21.16 2.54 -5.16
N ILE A 70 22.29 2.03 -5.64
CA ILE A 70 23.52 2.82 -5.85
C ILE A 70 23.37 3.58 -7.17
N ASP A 71 23.25 4.89 -7.10
CA ASP A 71 23.21 5.81 -8.24
C ASP A 71 24.08 7.05 -7.98
N GLU A 72 24.09 8.01 -8.91
CA GLU A 72 24.87 9.24 -8.80
C GLU A 72 24.55 10.09 -7.55
N ASN A 73 23.33 9.99 -7.02
CA ASN A 73 22.89 10.73 -5.85
C ASN A 73 23.23 9.99 -4.54
N THR A 74 23.15 8.67 -4.55
CA THR A 74 23.29 7.84 -3.34
C THR A 74 24.72 7.32 -3.13
N ALA A 75 25.52 7.17 -4.18
CA ALA A 75 26.82 6.49 -4.13
C ALA A 75 27.78 7.05 -3.07
N ARG A 76 27.73 8.36 -2.79
CA ARG A 76 28.63 9.04 -1.84
C ARG A 76 27.92 9.61 -0.61
N SER A 77 26.60 9.57 -0.56
CA SER A 77 25.79 10.18 0.51
C SER A 77 25.23 9.15 1.49
N ILE A 78 25.29 7.86 1.14
CA ILE A 78 24.81 6.74 1.95
C ILE A 78 25.99 6.00 2.59
N ASP A 79 25.78 5.54 3.82
CA ASP A 79 26.64 4.57 4.49
C ASP A 79 26.26 3.15 4.05
N TRP A 80 27.14 2.49 3.29
CA TRP A 80 26.81 1.29 2.49
C TRP A 80 26.95 -0.05 3.24
N GLY A 81 27.18 -0.03 4.57
CA GLY A 81 27.28 -1.25 5.36
C GLY A 81 27.39 -1.01 6.86
#